data_AF-A0AA43BE91-F1
#
_entry.id   AF-A0AA43BE91-F1
#
_cell.length_a   1.000
_cell.length_b   1.000
_cell.length_c   1.000
_cell.angle_alpha   90.00
_cell.angle_beta   90.00
_cell.angle_gamma   90.00
#
_symmetry.space_group_name_H-M   'P 1'
#
loop_
_entity.id
_entity.type
_entity.pdbx_description
1 polymer ?
#
loop_
_entity_poly.entity_id
_entity_poly.type
_entity_poly.pdbx_seq_one_letter_code
_entity_poly.pdbx_strand_id
1 'polypeptide(L)'
;MLDLANQFRSFSAPAMPNSFSPKPKFRPGIIESQMRRTADAHDRSRPLLEVISNMHGAPIRDIVRALNSAGHRAARGGPVTHNTVARALARMGEEAPQPPRERARKGAKAVKTIRARSEQYEVFRTPACAYLPLLNYRPEWFVGRGCDPSAGDGRMLREIISRGNMGPHWANDIRDEEAAKLADIGQVTVADYLTMDDPPRSDFLLTNPPFTLAQEFVERAKTHVSGPICILQSIGWQTTQRRAKWLRTAGLAHVLNLPKRPQWEVDSGGKIKSNVWDYAWFVFLPNHDGRPQMDWLSDGD
;
A
#
# COMPACT_ATOMS: atom_id res chain seq x y z
N MET A 1 66.97 -30.31 -3.18
CA MET A 1 66.29 -29.16 -2.55
C MET A 1 64.79 -29.42 -2.65
N LEU A 2 64.17 -29.55 -1.50
CA LEU A 2 62.79 -30.00 -1.28
C LEU A 2 61.76 -28.90 -1.58
N ASP A 3 60.61 -29.36 -2.09
CA ASP A 3 59.24 -29.04 -1.67
C ASP A 3 58.66 -27.63 -1.92
N LEU A 4 57.61 -27.58 -2.75
CA LEU A 4 56.58 -26.54 -2.77
C LEU A 4 55.29 -27.11 -3.37
N ALA A 5 54.82 -28.22 -2.82
CA ALA A 5 53.48 -28.75 -3.00
C ALA A 5 52.73 -28.69 -1.66
N ASN A 6 52.29 -27.50 -1.23
CA ASN A 6 51.26 -27.38 -0.18
C ASN A 6 50.81 -25.94 0.04
N GLN A 7 49.64 -25.57 -0.49
CA GLN A 7 48.82 -24.49 0.06
C GLN A 7 47.33 -24.73 -0.19
N PHE A 8 46.86 -25.93 0.16
CA PHE A 8 45.46 -26.13 0.54
C PHE A 8 45.42 -26.36 2.05
N ARG A 9 45.17 -25.29 2.81
CA ARG A 9 44.78 -25.43 4.21
C ARG A 9 43.30 -25.76 4.27
N SER A 10 43.03 -26.97 4.76
CA SER A 10 41.75 -27.47 5.20
C SER A 10 41.11 -26.53 6.23
N PHE A 11 39.89 -26.09 5.95
CA PHE A 11 38.94 -25.76 7.00
C PHE A 11 37.97 -26.93 7.11
N SER A 12 38.21 -27.81 8.09
CA SER A 12 37.23 -28.80 8.52
C SER A 12 35.99 -28.08 9.02
N ALA A 13 34.84 -28.37 8.43
CA ALA A 13 33.54 -28.00 8.98
C ALA A 13 33.35 -28.70 10.35
N PRO A 14 32.88 -28.00 11.39
CA PRO A 14 32.47 -28.70 12.61
C PRO A 14 31.22 -29.54 12.31
N ALA A 15 31.24 -30.79 12.76
CA ALA A 15 30.11 -31.70 12.67
C ALA A 15 28.88 -31.08 13.38
N MET A 16 27.78 -30.96 12.64
CA MET A 16 26.49 -30.53 13.17
C MET A 16 25.94 -31.62 14.13
N PRO A 17 25.56 -31.30 15.37
CA PRO A 17 24.83 -32.24 16.19
C PRO A 17 23.43 -32.47 15.61
N ASN A 18 23.16 -33.73 15.23
CA ASN A 18 21.83 -34.23 14.93
C ASN A 18 20.94 -34.13 16.17
N SER A 19 20.07 -33.12 16.24
CA SER A 19 18.71 -33.20 16.82
C SER A 19 18.09 -31.81 16.96
N PHE A 20 17.42 -31.32 15.92
CA PHE A 20 16.40 -30.28 16.08
C PHE A 20 15.02 -30.93 16.09
N SER A 21 14.51 -31.24 17.29
CA SER A 21 13.07 -31.48 17.47
C SER A 21 12.37 -30.12 17.52
N PRO A 22 11.31 -29.86 16.74
CA PRO A 22 10.54 -28.63 16.86
C PRO A 22 9.51 -28.81 17.98
N LYS A 23 9.92 -28.63 19.24
CA LYS A 23 8.95 -28.30 20.28
C LYS A 23 8.86 -26.77 20.36
N PRO A 24 7.66 -26.18 20.24
CA PRO A 24 7.51 -24.75 20.43
C PRO A 24 7.88 -24.43 21.88
N LYS A 25 8.98 -23.70 22.08
CA LYS A 25 9.33 -23.14 23.39
C LYS A 25 8.36 -22.01 23.71
N PHE A 26 7.11 -22.33 24.05
CA PHE A 26 6.28 -21.39 24.77
C PHE A 26 6.90 -21.22 26.17
N ARG A 27 7.29 -19.98 26.50
CA ARG A 27 7.76 -19.66 27.85
C ARG A 27 6.63 -20.01 28.84
N PRO A 28 6.86 -20.85 29.86
CA PRO A 28 5.83 -21.34 30.79
C PRO A 28 5.40 -20.23 31.77
N GLY A 29 4.72 -19.22 31.23
CA GLY A 29 4.27 -18.05 31.96
C GLY A 29 3.44 -17.09 31.12
N ILE A 30 3.34 -17.27 29.79
CA ILE A 30 2.51 -16.40 28.94
C ILE A 30 1.02 -16.66 29.15
N ILE A 31 0.60 -17.93 29.22
CA ILE A 31 -0.80 -18.31 29.46
C ILE A 31 -1.20 -17.90 30.87
N GLU A 32 -0.34 -18.16 31.87
CA GLU A 32 -0.60 -17.79 33.27
C GLU A 32 -0.59 -16.26 33.47
N SER A 33 0.29 -15.54 32.75
CA SER A 33 0.31 -14.08 32.70
C SER A 33 -0.91 -13.49 31.99
N GLN A 34 -1.41 -14.13 30.92
CA GLN A 34 -2.64 -13.73 30.25
C GLN A 34 -3.86 -14.02 31.13
N MET A 35 -3.93 -15.18 31.78
CA MET A 35 -5.02 -15.52 32.69
C MET A 35 -5.03 -14.63 33.94
N ARG A 36 -3.87 -14.34 34.56
CA ARG A 36 -3.76 -13.33 35.63
C ARG A 36 -4.15 -11.94 35.14
N ARG A 37 -3.70 -11.50 33.97
CA ARG A 37 -4.10 -10.19 33.40
C ARG A 37 -5.59 -10.11 33.10
N THR A 38 -6.21 -11.23 32.72
CA THR A 38 -7.65 -11.29 32.42
C THR A 38 -8.47 -11.33 33.71
N ALA A 39 -8.01 -12.04 34.74
CA ALA A 39 -8.61 -12.06 36.08
C ALA A 39 -8.50 -10.69 36.78
N ASP A 40 -7.32 -10.05 36.76
CA ASP A 40 -7.09 -8.69 37.29
C ASP A 40 -7.94 -7.64 36.56
N ALA A 41 -8.10 -7.77 35.24
CA ALA A 41 -8.96 -6.87 34.46
C ALA A 41 -10.45 -7.07 34.77
N HIS A 42 -10.85 -8.29 35.14
CA HIS A 42 -12.21 -8.60 35.56
C HIS A 42 -12.50 -7.98 36.94
N ASP A 43 -11.56 -8.11 37.89
CA ASP A 43 -11.69 -7.58 39.25
C ASP A 43 -11.70 -6.04 39.30
N ARG A 44 -10.87 -5.37 38.48
CA ARG A 44 -10.88 -3.88 38.35
C ARG A 44 -12.10 -3.31 37.63
N SER A 45 -12.92 -4.15 36.99
CA SER A 45 -14.12 -3.73 36.26
C SER A 45 -15.42 -3.87 37.06
N ARG A 46 -15.41 -4.65 38.16
CA ARG A 46 -16.54 -4.77 39.10
C ARG A 46 -17.02 -3.44 39.69
N PRO A 47 -16.14 -2.50 40.11
CA PRO A 47 -16.58 -1.20 40.64
C PRO A 47 -17.28 -0.33 39.58
N LEU A 48 -17.01 -0.55 38.29
CA LEU A 48 -17.57 0.26 37.21
C LEU A 48 -18.93 -0.26 36.75
N LEU A 49 -19.15 -1.58 36.77
CA LEU A 49 -20.43 -2.17 36.43
C LEU A 49 -21.49 -1.84 37.49
N GLU A 50 -21.16 -1.92 38.78
CA GLU A 50 -22.07 -1.55 39.88
C GLU A 50 -22.42 -0.05 39.90
N VAL A 51 -21.46 0.82 39.55
CA VAL A 51 -21.72 2.27 39.48
C VAL A 51 -22.56 2.60 38.25
N ILE A 52 -22.29 1.96 37.10
CA ILE A 52 -23.09 2.16 35.87
C ILE A 52 -24.50 1.60 36.04
N SER A 53 -24.69 0.47 36.76
CA SER A 53 -26.01 -0.08 37.07
C SER A 53 -26.84 0.79 38.02
N ASN A 54 -26.28 1.86 38.61
CA ASN A 54 -27.06 2.84 39.37
C ASN A 54 -27.46 4.07 38.53
N MET A 55 -27.06 4.11 37.25
CA MET A 55 -27.26 5.24 36.34
C MET A 55 -28.21 4.91 35.17
N HIS A 56 -29.22 4.06 35.42
CA HIS A 56 -30.19 3.59 34.42
C HIS A 56 -30.87 4.75 33.67
N GLY A 57 -30.94 4.65 32.34
CA GLY A 57 -31.61 5.62 31.47
C GLY A 57 -30.83 6.91 31.20
N ALA A 58 -29.69 7.14 31.84
CA ALA A 58 -28.86 8.32 31.56
C ALA A 58 -28.13 8.19 30.20
N PRO A 59 -27.99 9.28 29.41
CA PRO A 59 -27.19 9.24 28.20
C PRO A 59 -25.74 8.86 28.50
N ILE A 60 -25.11 8.02 27.66
CA ILE A 60 -23.74 7.50 27.86
C ILE A 60 -22.72 8.63 28.13
N ARG A 61 -22.89 9.79 27.47
CA ARG A 61 -22.01 10.96 27.67
C ARG A 61 -22.04 11.50 29.10
N ASP A 62 -23.19 11.43 29.77
CA ASP A 62 -23.40 11.98 31.11
C ASP A 62 -22.87 10.98 32.16
N ILE A 63 -23.04 9.68 31.90
CA ILE A 63 -22.39 8.59 32.65
C ILE A 63 -20.86 8.73 32.57
N VAL A 64 -20.29 8.93 31.37
CA VAL A 64 -18.85 9.15 31.18
C VAL A 64 -18.34 10.36 31.95
N ARG A 65 -19.09 11.47 31.94
CA ARG A 65 -18.71 12.69 32.67
C ARG A 65 -18.71 12.44 34.18
N ALA A 66 -19.80 11.89 34.72
CA ALA A 66 -19.93 11.60 36.15
C ALA A 66 -18.81 10.66 36.64
N LEU A 67 -18.53 9.59 35.89
CA LEU A 67 -17.50 8.62 36.24
C LEU A 67 -16.09 9.25 36.26
N ASN A 68 -15.74 10.06 35.27
CA ASN A 68 -14.43 10.73 35.25
C ASN A 68 -14.32 11.81 36.35
N SER A 69 -15.39 12.57 36.61
CA SER A 69 -15.45 13.58 37.67
C SER A 69 -15.35 12.97 39.07
N ALA A 70 -15.93 11.79 39.27
CA ALA A 70 -15.81 11.02 40.51
C ALA A 70 -14.48 10.23 40.63
N GLY A 71 -13.56 10.39 39.67
CA GLY A 71 -12.22 9.81 39.75
C GLY A 71 -12.11 8.36 39.25
N HIS A 72 -13.18 7.76 38.71
CA HIS A 72 -13.12 6.41 38.17
C HIS A 72 -12.20 6.34 36.94
N ARG A 73 -11.59 5.18 36.72
CA ARG A 73 -10.66 4.90 35.61
C ARG A 73 -10.99 3.58 34.95
N ALA A 74 -10.71 3.48 33.66
CA ALA A 74 -10.81 2.23 32.93
C ALA A 74 -9.79 1.20 33.46
N ALA A 75 -9.99 -0.09 33.17
CA ALA A 75 -9.15 -1.19 33.66
C ALA A 75 -7.64 -1.04 33.37
N ARG A 76 -7.26 -0.24 32.36
CA ARG A 76 -5.86 0.10 32.01
C ARG A 76 -5.36 1.43 32.61
N GLY A 77 -6.06 2.00 33.59
CA GLY A 77 -5.69 3.25 34.28
C GLY A 77 -6.03 4.55 33.53
N GLY A 78 -6.46 4.46 32.27
CA GLY A 78 -6.89 5.61 31.48
C GLY A 78 -8.28 6.14 31.87
N PRO A 79 -8.70 7.31 31.32
CA PRO A 79 -10.03 7.85 31.57
C PRO A 79 -11.13 6.90 31.08
N VAL A 80 -12.29 6.97 31.73
CA VAL A 80 -13.48 6.24 31.28
C VAL A 80 -13.96 6.87 29.99
N THR A 81 -14.12 6.07 28.94
CA THR A 81 -14.56 6.56 27.62
C THR A 81 -15.98 6.12 27.30
N HIS A 82 -16.57 6.72 26.27
CA HIS A 82 -17.87 6.30 25.74
C HIS A 82 -17.90 4.79 25.41
N ASN A 83 -16.85 4.27 24.78
CA ASN A 83 -16.76 2.85 24.45
C ASN A 83 -16.59 1.96 25.69
N THR A 84 -16.01 2.49 26.77
CA THR A 84 -15.91 1.79 28.05
C THR A 84 -17.30 1.57 28.64
N VAL A 85 -18.13 2.61 28.68
CA VAL A 85 -19.49 2.57 29.23
C VAL A 85 -20.45 1.78 28.32
N ALA A 86 -20.38 1.99 26.99
CA ALA A 86 -21.23 1.26 26.04
C ALA A 86 -21.02 -0.26 26.12
N ARG A 87 -19.77 -0.71 26.27
CA ARG A 87 -19.44 -2.14 26.44
C ARG A 87 -19.84 -2.68 27.80
N ALA A 88 -19.85 -1.84 28.83
CA ALA A 88 -20.31 -2.22 30.17
C ALA A 88 -21.83 -2.42 30.18
N LEU A 89 -22.60 -1.48 29.65
CA LEU A 89 -24.06 -1.58 29.49
C LEU A 89 -24.46 -2.82 28.65
N ALA A 90 -23.78 -3.04 27.51
CA ALA A 90 -24.04 -4.22 26.67
C ALA A 90 -23.77 -5.56 27.38
N ARG A 91 -22.87 -5.61 28.37
CA ARG A 91 -22.63 -6.82 29.18
C ARG A 91 -23.70 -7.06 30.24
N MET A 92 -24.46 -6.04 30.62
CA MET A 92 -25.54 -6.12 31.60
C MET A 92 -26.89 -6.47 30.96
N GLY A 93 -26.93 -6.75 29.66
CA GLY A 93 -28.18 -7.05 28.94
C GLY A 93 -29.06 -5.83 28.69
N GLU A 94 -28.57 -4.64 29.00
CA GLU A 94 -29.28 -3.39 28.75
C GLU A 94 -28.98 -2.89 27.34
N GLU A 95 -29.99 -2.90 26.48
CA GLU A 95 -29.90 -2.27 25.17
C GLU A 95 -29.81 -0.76 25.37
N ALA A 96 -28.63 -0.19 25.11
CA ALA A 96 -28.39 1.24 25.28
C ALA A 96 -29.42 2.04 24.47
N PRO A 97 -30.10 3.05 25.06
CA PRO A 97 -31.04 3.87 24.31
C PRO A 97 -30.33 4.51 23.12
N GLN A 98 -30.74 4.14 21.91
CA GLN A 98 -30.27 4.78 20.69
C GLN A 98 -30.74 6.24 20.75
N PRO A 99 -29.85 7.24 20.68
CA PRO A 99 -30.30 8.63 20.67
C PRO A 99 -31.16 8.86 19.41
N PRO A 100 -32.17 9.74 19.47
CA PRO A 100 -32.88 10.17 18.28
C PRO A 100 -31.84 10.66 17.26
N ARG A 101 -31.89 10.12 16.04
CA ARG A 101 -31.01 10.55 14.95
C ARG A 101 -31.43 11.94 14.45
N GLU A 102 -31.19 12.95 15.27
CA GLU A 102 -31.26 14.35 14.87
C GLU A 102 -29.97 15.04 15.28
N ARG A 103 -28.89 14.73 14.54
CA ARG A 103 -27.80 15.68 14.36
C ARG A 103 -27.96 16.30 12.99
N ALA A 104 -28.46 17.54 12.97
CA ALA A 104 -28.24 18.46 11.88
C ALA A 104 -26.79 18.35 11.43
N ARG A 105 -26.57 17.86 10.20
CA ARG A 105 -25.27 17.78 9.53
C ARG A 105 -24.75 19.19 9.22
N LYS A 106 -24.38 19.97 10.24
CA LYS A 106 -23.45 21.07 10.05
C LYS A 106 -22.03 20.49 10.10
N GLY A 107 -21.44 20.30 8.91
CA GLY A 107 -20.04 19.90 8.74
C GLY A 107 -19.77 18.60 7.97
N ALA A 108 -20.79 17.89 7.48
CA ALA A 108 -20.60 16.71 6.62
C ALA A 108 -20.43 17.06 5.14
N LYS A 109 -19.71 18.16 4.83
CA LYS A 109 -19.29 18.46 3.46
C LYS A 109 -17.81 18.08 3.33
N ALA A 110 -17.54 17.13 2.43
CA ALA A 110 -16.25 16.82 1.81
C ALA A 110 -15.22 15.93 2.55
N VAL A 111 -15.66 14.85 3.18
CA VAL A 111 -14.83 13.63 3.26
C VAL A 111 -15.64 12.43 2.77
N LYS A 112 -16.11 12.50 1.51
CA LYS A 112 -16.36 11.27 0.75
C LYS A 112 -14.98 10.70 0.47
N THR A 113 -14.61 9.68 1.23
CA THR A 113 -13.40 8.90 1.04
C THR A 113 -13.24 8.51 -0.42
N ILE A 114 -12.03 8.68 -0.94
CA ILE A 114 -11.53 8.32 -2.28
C ILE A 114 -12.19 7.05 -2.86
N ARG A 115 -12.33 6.02 -2.01
CA ARG A 115 -12.97 4.73 -2.30
C ARG A 115 -14.34 4.84 -2.97
N ALA A 116 -15.22 5.71 -2.48
CA ALA A 116 -16.61 5.79 -2.94
C ALA A 116 -16.80 6.47 -4.31
N ARG A 117 -15.73 7.03 -4.90
CA ARG A 117 -15.74 7.58 -6.27
C ARG A 117 -14.87 6.77 -7.24
N SER A 118 -14.02 5.88 -6.74
CA SER A 118 -13.09 5.04 -7.53
C SER A 118 -13.52 3.58 -7.62
N GLU A 119 -14.76 3.27 -7.22
CA GLU A 119 -15.18 1.94 -6.75
C GLU A 119 -15.18 0.84 -7.82
N GLN A 120 -15.07 1.19 -9.11
CA GLN A 120 -15.01 0.21 -10.20
C GLN A 120 -13.60 0.01 -10.79
N TYR A 121 -12.79 1.06 -10.94
CA TYR A 121 -11.54 1.01 -11.72
C TYR A 121 -10.29 1.66 -11.08
N GLU A 122 -10.35 2.15 -9.82
CA GLU A 122 -9.20 2.79 -9.14
C GLU A 122 -8.50 3.90 -9.98
N VAL A 123 -9.26 4.88 -10.47
CA VAL A 123 -8.71 5.92 -11.37
C VAL A 123 -7.90 6.98 -10.61
N PHE A 124 -6.58 7.00 -10.84
CA PHE A 124 -5.66 8.02 -10.33
C PHE A 124 -4.78 8.54 -11.47
N ARG A 125 -5.01 9.79 -11.89
CA ARG A 125 -4.17 10.42 -12.91
C ARG A 125 -2.82 10.79 -12.30
N THR A 126 -1.73 10.38 -12.96
CA THR A 126 -0.37 10.61 -12.48
C THR A 126 0.01 12.09 -12.63
N PRO A 127 0.24 12.85 -11.56
CA PRO A 127 0.66 14.25 -11.71
C PRO A 127 2.08 14.34 -12.27
N ALA A 128 2.40 15.44 -12.97
CA ALA A 128 3.72 15.68 -13.58
C ALA A 128 4.88 15.55 -12.57
N CYS A 129 4.67 16.01 -11.33
CA CYS A 129 5.66 15.88 -10.26
C CYS A 129 5.99 14.43 -9.88
N ALA A 130 5.21 13.44 -10.31
CA ALA A 130 5.49 12.03 -10.07
C ALA A 130 6.28 11.38 -11.22
N TYR A 131 5.99 11.72 -12.48
CA TYR A 131 6.64 11.08 -13.63
C TYR A 131 7.84 11.86 -14.18
N LEU A 132 7.83 13.20 -14.17
CA LEU A 132 8.95 13.99 -14.70
C LEU A 132 10.29 13.67 -14.02
N PRO A 133 10.36 13.53 -12.68
CA PRO A 133 11.62 13.15 -12.02
C PRO A 133 12.17 11.80 -12.49
N LEU A 134 11.30 10.81 -12.74
CA LEU A 134 11.73 9.50 -13.26
C LEU A 134 12.31 9.62 -14.68
N LEU A 135 11.63 10.37 -15.55
CA LEU A 135 12.06 10.59 -16.93
C LEU A 135 13.39 11.35 -17.00
N ASN A 136 13.66 12.22 -16.03
CA ASN A 136 14.93 12.95 -15.92
C ASN A 136 16.06 12.08 -15.33
N TYR A 137 15.72 11.15 -14.43
CA TYR A 137 16.71 10.32 -13.73
C TYR A 137 17.44 9.36 -14.66
N ARG A 138 16.72 8.73 -15.60
CA ARG A 138 17.28 7.77 -16.59
C ARG A 138 16.59 7.91 -17.95
N PRO A 139 16.82 8.99 -18.70
CA PRO A 139 16.15 9.23 -19.98
C PRO A 139 16.39 8.10 -20.99
N GLU A 140 17.53 7.41 -20.90
CA GLU A 140 17.87 6.29 -21.78
C GLU A 140 16.98 5.04 -21.57
N TRP A 141 16.23 4.96 -20.47
CA TRP A 141 15.24 3.90 -20.26
C TRP A 141 14.01 4.04 -21.15
N PHE A 142 13.77 5.24 -21.70
CA PHE A 142 12.53 5.58 -22.39
C PHE A 142 12.74 5.82 -23.89
N VAL A 143 13.56 4.97 -24.52
CA VAL A 143 13.87 4.99 -25.95
C VAL A 143 13.18 3.82 -26.67
N GLY A 144 12.71 4.05 -27.88
CA GLY A 144 11.96 3.06 -28.67
C GLY A 144 10.47 3.03 -28.36
N ARG A 145 9.81 1.90 -28.57
CA ARG A 145 8.38 1.73 -28.35
C ARG A 145 8.08 1.62 -26.86
N GLY A 146 7.57 2.69 -26.28
CA GLY A 146 6.95 2.68 -24.95
C GLY A 146 5.51 2.16 -24.94
N CYS A 147 5.12 1.52 -23.83
CA CYS A 147 3.72 1.23 -23.54
C CYS A 147 3.24 1.71 -22.16
N ASP A 148 1.96 2.06 -22.11
CA ASP A 148 1.21 2.30 -20.88
C ASP A 148 -0.11 1.50 -20.93
N PRO A 149 -0.19 0.32 -20.27
CA PRO A 149 -1.37 -0.55 -20.32
C PRO A 149 -2.59 -0.05 -19.52
N SER A 150 -2.41 1.00 -18.72
CA SER A 150 -3.47 1.71 -17.98
C SER A 150 -3.28 3.22 -18.14
N ALA A 151 -3.26 3.64 -19.40
CA ALA A 151 -2.83 4.96 -19.85
C ALA A 151 -3.68 6.10 -19.30
N GLY A 152 -4.97 5.87 -19.07
CA GLY A 152 -5.86 6.95 -18.72
C GLY A 152 -5.91 8.01 -19.80
N ASP A 153 -5.53 9.23 -19.45
CA ASP A 153 -5.41 10.30 -20.44
C ASP A 153 -4.11 10.25 -21.25
N GLY A 154 -3.17 9.34 -20.95
CA GLY A 154 -1.94 9.13 -21.72
C GLY A 154 -0.85 10.19 -21.53
N ARG A 155 -0.96 11.04 -20.51
CA ARG A 155 -0.01 12.13 -20.21
C ARG A 155 1.46 11.70 -20.13
N MET A 156 1.76 10.50 -19.65
CA MET A 156 3.15 10.02 -19.52
C MET A 156 3.76 9.70 -20.89
N LEU A 157 3.01 9.04 -21.78
CA LEU A 157 3.46 8.79 -23.15
C LEU A 157 3.54 10.09 -23.96
N ARG A 158 2.64 11.06 -23.75
CA ARG A 158 2.79 12.39 -24.37
C ARG A 158 4.06 13.12 -23.95
N GLU A 159 4.44 13.01 -22.69
CA GLU A 159 5.69 13.58 -22.22
C GLU A 159 6.89 12.92 -22.92
N ILE A 160 6.89 11.59 -23.08
CA ILE A 160 7.90 10.87 -23.87
C ILE A 160 7.95 11.37 -25.31
N ILE A 161 6.79 11.53 -25.96
CA ILE A 161 6.70 12.09 -27.31
C ILE A 161 7.29 13.50 -27.34
N SER A 162 6.89 14.38 -26.42
CA SER A 162 7.40 15.76 -26.38
C SER A 162 8.93 15.85 -26.22
N ARG A 163 9.55 14.81 -25.64
CA ARG A 163 11.01 14.68 -25.46
C ARG A 163 11.74 14.12 -26.68
N GLY A 164 11.03 13.84 -27.78
CA GLY A 164 11.61 13.45 -29.06
C GLY A 164 11.51 11.96 -29.39
N ASN A 165 10.99 11.12 -28.49
CA ASN A 165 10.71 9.72 -28.81
C ASN A 165 9.29 9.61 -29.40
N MET A 166 9.19 9.56 -30.73
CA MET A 166 7.89 9.56 -31.44
C MET A 166 7.17 8.20 -31.43
N GLY A 167 7.78 7.14 -30.90
CA GLY A 167 7.18 5.80 -30.85
C GLY A 167 7.57 4.88 -32.02
N PRO A 168 6.68 3.97 -32.47
CA PRO A 168 5.21 3.98 -32.29
C PRO A 168 4.79 3.42 -30.93
N HIS A 169 4.27 4.29 -30.05
CA HIS A 169 3.86 3.92 -28.70
C HIS A 169 2.53 3.16 -28.69
N TRP A 170 2.31 2.40 -27.61
CA TRP A 170 1.06 1.71 -27.36
C TRP A 170 0.42 2.19 -26.06
N ALA A 171 -0.81 2.69 -26.16
CA ALA A 171 -1.64 3.04 -25.02
C ALA A 171 -2.83 2.08 -24.92
N ASN A 172 -3.13 1.61 -23.71
CA ASN A 172 -4.33 0.86 -23.42
C ASN A 172 -5.03 1.42 -22.19
N ASP A 173 -6.36 1.39 -22.19
CA ASP A 173 -7.16 1.52 -20.97
C ASP A 173 -8.36 0.57 -21.09
N ILE A 174 -8.91 0.10 -19.98
CA ILE A 174 -10.10 -0.76 -20.02
C ILE A 174 -11.38 0.05 -20.30
N ARG A 175 -11.31 1.38 -20.16
CA ARG A 175 -12.43 2.31 -20.25
C ARG A 175 -12.57 2.92 -21.65
N ASP A 176 -13.71 2.69 -22.28
CA ASP A 176 -14.03 3.21 -23.62
C ASP A 176 -13.89 4.75 -23.70
N GLU A 177 -14.28 5.47 -22.63
CA GLU A 177 -14.24 6.94 -22.61
C GLU A 177 -12.83 7.55 -22.67
N GLU A 178 -11.79 6.75 -22.44
CA GLU A 178 -10.40 7.22 -22.55
C GLU A 178 -9.86 7.12 -23.97
N ALA A 179 -10.42 6.25 -24.82
CA ALA A 179 -9.91 5.99 -26.17
C ALA A 179 -9.77 7.27 -27.01
N ALA A 180 -10.79 8.14 -26.97
CA ALA A 180 -10.78 9.42 -27.68
C ALA A 180 -9.65 10.35 -27.21
N LYS A 181 -9.25 10.25 -25.93
CA LYS A 181 -8.16 11.02 -25.35
C LYS A 181 -6.79 10.44 -25.67
N LEU A 182 -6.68 9.28 -26.32
CA LEU A 182 -5.40 8.62 -26.60
C LEU A 182 -5.03 8.65 -28.10
N ALA A 183 -5.91 9.21 -28.94
CA ALA A 183 -5.81 9.15 -30.41
C ALA A 183 -4.50 9.71 -30.99
N ASP A 184 -3.77 10.55 -30.26
CA ASP A 184 -2.52 11.19 -30.67
C ASP A 184 -1.25 10.43 -30.24
N ILE A 185 -1.37 9.31 -29.52
CA ILE A 185 -0.20 8.59 -28.95
C ILE A 185 0.38 7.54 -29.90
N GLY A 186 -0.42 7.00 -30.82
CA GLY A 186 -0.02 5.92 -31.73
C GLY A 186 -1.04 4.79 -31.73
N GLN A 187 -0.62 3.58 -31.35
CA GLN A 187 -1.53 2.44 -31.24
C GLN A 187 -2.36 2.56 -29.96
N VAL A 188 -3.68 2.54 -30.09
CA VAL A 188 -4.62 2.60 -28.96
C VAL A 188 -5.49 1.35 -28.94
N THR A 189 -5.62 0.74 -27.77
CA THR A 189 -6.56 -0.35 -27.53
C THR A 189 -7.46 -0.04 -26.34
N VAL A 190 -8.71 -0.50 -26.40
CA VAL A 190 -9.60 -0.53 -25.23
C VAL A 190 -9.84 -1.97 -24.85
N ALA A 191 -9.15 -2.41 -23.80
CA ALA A 191 -9.21 -3.79 -23.36
C ALA A 191 -8.75 -3.94 -21.91
N ASP A 192 -9.17 -5.04 -21.28
CA ASP A 192 -8.54 -5.51 -20.06
C ASP A 192 -7.14 -6.07 -20.38
N TYR A 193 -6.11 -5.34 -19.97
CA TYR A 193 -4.71 -5.69 -20.22
C TYR A 193 -4.31 -7.07 -19.69
N LEU A 194 -4.91 -7.52 -18.58
CA LEU A 194 -4.56 -8.80 -17.98
C LEU A 194 -5.12 -9.99 -18.75
N THR A 195 -6.18 -9.78 -19.54
CA THR A 195 -6.89 -10.82 -20.28
C THR A 195 -6.82 -10.68 -21.80
N MET A 196 -6.37 -9.53 -22.32
CA MET A 196 -6.23 -9.33 -23.77
C MET A 196 -5.21 -10.27 -24.39
N ASP A 197 -5.51 -10.73 -25.60
CA ASP A 197 -4.60 -11.56 -26.38
C ASP A 197 -3.49 -10.71 -27.03
N ASP A 198 -2.27 -11.26 -27.04
CA ASP A 198 -1.09 -10.73 -27.74
C ASP A 198 -0.84 -9.21 -27.61
N PRO A 199 -0.51 -8.70 -26.41
CA PRO A 199 -0.15 -7.29 -26.23
C PRO A 199 1.07 -6.91 -27.09
N PRO A 200 1.06 -5.71 -27.74
CA PRO A 200 2.17 -5.25 -28.57
C PRO A 200 3.53 -5.32 -27.87
N ARG A 201 4.51 -5.94 -28.53
CA ARG A 201 5.91 -5.91 -28.11
C ARG A 201 6.35 -4.48 -27.90
N SER A 202 7.03 -4.20 -26.79
CA SER A 202 7.46 -2.85 -26.39
C SER A 202 8.87 -2.88 -25.79
N ASP A 203 9.61 -1.79 -25.96
CA ASP A 203 10.97 -1.63 -25.45
C ASP A 203 11.00 -1.22 -23.97
N PHE A 204 9.97 -0.50 -23.52
CA PHE A 204 9.78 -0.17 -22.11
C PHE A 204 8.30 -0.04 -21.75
N LEU A 205 8.01 -0.13 -20.46
CA LEU A 205 6.70 0.13 -19.89
C LEU A 205 6.79 1.18 -18.81
N LEU A 206 5.90 2.17 -18.87
CA LEU A 206 5.76 3.23 -17.87
C LEU A 206 4.28 3.36 -17.53
N THR A 207 3.89 3.00 -16.31
CA THR A 207 2.46 2.97 -15.98
C THR A 207 2.17 3.22 -14.50
N ASN A 208 0.97 3.76 -14.22
CA ASN A 208 0.39 3.83 -12.90
C ASN A 208 -0.78 2.83 -12.83
N PRO A 209 -0.50 1.54 -12.55
CA PRO A 209 -1.51 0.49 -12.63
C PRO A 209 -2.54 0.64 -11.51
N PRO A 210 -3.74 0.04 -11.63
CA PRO A 210 -4.63 -0.17 -10.49
C PRO A 210 -3.83 -0.78 -9.32
N PHE A 211 -3.89 -0.16 -8.14
CA PHE A 211 -2.95 -0.44 -7.06
C PHE A 211 -3.06 -1.87 -6.53
N THR A 212 -4.25 -2.44 -6.63
CA THR A 212 -4.53 -3.83 -6.26
C THR A 212 -3.99 -4.87 -7.25
N LEU A 213 -3.66 -4.47 -8.49
CA LEU A 213 -3.27 -5.36 -9.61
C LEU A 213 -1.81 -5.15 -10.07
N ALA A 214 -1.02 -4.36 -9.35
CA ALA A 214 0.32 -3.97 -9.80
C ALA A 214 1.30 -5.15 -9.97
N GLN A 215 1.15 -6.24 -9.22
CA GLN A 215 2.02 -7.42 -9.37
C GLN A 215 1.71 -8.13 -10.69
N GLU A 216 0.42 -8.35 -10.96
CA GLU A 216 -0.11 -9.00 -12.15
C GLU A 216 0.28 -8.22 -13.41
N PHE A 217 0.27 -6.88 -13.35
CA PHE A 217 0.72 -6.01 -14.43
C PHE A 217 2.20 -6.23 -14.77
N VAL A 218 3.08 -6.36 -13.76
CA VAL A 218 4.52 -6.61 -13.97
C VAL A 218 4.74 -8.02 -14.56
N GLU A 219 4.03 -9.02 -14.04
CA GLU A 219 4.12 -10.39 -14.56
C GLU A 219 3.65 -10.47 -16.01
N ARG A 220 2.56 -9.77 -16.35
CA ARG A 220 2.09 -9.64 -17.73
C ARG A 220 3.08 -8.91 -18.61
N ALA A 221 3.65 -7.80 -18.14
CA ALA A 221 4.61 -6.99 -18.88
C ALA A 221 5.84 -7.78 -19.32
N LYS A 222 6.37 -8.64 -18.44
CA LYS A 222 7.53 -9.50 -18.76
C LYS A 222 7.34 -10.42 -19.97
N THR A 223 6.11 -10.65 -20.41
CA THR A 223 5.82 -11.49 -21.57
C THR A 223 6.08 -10.77 -22.90
N HIS A 224 6.03 -9.43 -22.94
CA HIS A 224 6.11 -8.64 -24.18
C HIS A 224 7.00 -7.39 -24.11
N VAL A 225 7.45 -6.99 -22.92
CA VAL A 225 8.37 -5.86 -22.72
C VAL A 225 9.81 -6.37 -22.66
N SER A 226 10.68 -5.82 -23.51
CA SER A 226 12.08 -6.24 -23.62
C SER A 226 13.05 -5.46 -22.73
N GLY A 227 12.65 -4.30 -22.21
CA GLY A 227 13.47 -3.41 -21.38
C GLY A 227 12.81 -3.04 -20.04
N PRO A 228 13.02 -1.81 -19.53
CA PRO A 228 12.55 -1.40 -18.21
C PRO A 228 11.02 -1.47 -18.07
N ILE A 229 10.56 -2.03 -16.94
CA ILE A 229 9.15 -2.02 -16.52
C ILE A 229 9.05 -1.13 -15.28
N CYS A 230 8.53 0.07 -15.45
CA CYS A 230 8.36 1.07 -14.41
C CYS A 230 6.90 1.15 -13.96
N ILE A 231 6.61 0.74 -12.72
CA ILE A 231 5.28 0.88 -12.10
C ILE A 231 5.31 1.86 -10.93
N LEU A 232 4.30 2.72 -10.83
CA LEU A 232 4.13 3.61 -9.69
C LEU A 232 3.33 2.91 -8.58
N GLN A 233 3.87 2.87 -7.36
CA GLN A 233 3.21 2.23 -6.22
C GLN A 233 3.49 2.92 -4.90
N SER A 234 2.63 2.66 -3.90
CA SER A 234 2.92 3.07 -2.52
C SER A 234 4.16 2.35 -2.00
N ILE A 235 4.98 2.99 -1.16
CA ILE A 235 6.15 2.33 -0.54
C ILE A 235 5.70 1.12 0.29
N GLY A 236 4.55 1.21 0.94
CA GLY A 236 3.94 0.11 1.70
C GLY A 236 3.66 -1.14 0.86
N TRP A 237 3.56 -1.00 -0.47
CA TRP A 237 3.34 -2.11 -1.39
C TRP A 237 4.42 -3.20 -1.25
N GLN A 238 5.68 -2.85 -1.01
CA GLN A 238 6.72 -3.88 -0.90
C GLN A 238 6.72 -4.68 0.41
N THR A 239 5.95 -4.25 1.42
CA THR A 239 6.14 -4.69 2.83
C THR A 239 5.40 -5.96 3.22
N THR A 240 4.50 -6.48 2.39
CA THR A 240 3.80 -7.74 2.70
C THR A 240 4.67 -8.95 2.44
N GLN A 241 4.53 -10.00 3.26
CA GLN A 241 5.27 -11.25 3.12
C GLN A 241 5.19 -11.87 1.72
N ARG A 242 3.99 -11.87 1.11
CA ARG A 242 3.77 -12.39 -0.26
C ARG A 242 4.64 -11.67 -1.29
N ARG A 243 4.56 -10.33 -1.33
CA ARG A 243 5.34 -9.51 -2.27
C ARG A 243 6.84 -9.55 -1.95
N ALA A 244 7.25 -9.59 -0.68
CA ALA A 244 8.66 -9.69 -0.32
C ALA A 244 9.34 -10.94 -0.92
N LYS A 245 8.65 -12.09 -0.97
CA LYS A 245 9.18 -13.29 -1.62
C LYS A 245 9.30 -13.10 -3.14
N TRP A 246 8.25 -12.57 -3.77
CA TRP A 246 8.20 -12.35 -5.22
C TRP A 246 9.22 -11.31 -5.69
N LEU A 247 9.34 -10.17 -5.01
CA LEU A 247 10.26 -9.08 -5.37
C LEU A 247 11.72 -9.52 -5.43
N ARG A 248 12.12 -10.51 -4.62
CA ARG A 248 13.49 -11.07 -4.62
C ARG A 248 13.84 -11.81 -5.92
N THR A 249 12.86 -12.33 -6.64
CA THR A 249 13.06 -13.10 -7.87
C THR A 249 12.45 -12.43 -9.09
N ALA A 250 11.79 -11.29 -8.90
CA ALA A 250 11.08 -10.60 -9.96
C ALA A 250 11.99 -9.72 -10.83
N GLY A 251 13.30 -9.63 -10.57
CA GLY A 251 14.20 -8.71 -11.28
C GLY A 251 13.95 -7.25 -10.92
N LEU A 252 13.49 -6.97 -9.69
CA LEU A 252 13.39 -5.61 -9.17
C LEU A 252 14.80 -5.02 -9.08
N ALA A 253 15.07 -3.97 -9.85
CA ALA A 253 16.38 -3.32 -9.90
C ALA A 253 16.40 -2.02 -9.11
N HIS A 254 15.31 -1.23 -9.14
CA HIS A 254 15.26 0.05 -8.43
C HIS A 254 13.94 0.28 -7.69
N VAL A 255 14.04 0.94 -6.54
CA VAL A 255 12.94 1.58 -5.81
C VAL A 255 13.26 3.08 -5.70
N LEU A 256 12.64 3.89 -6.55
CA LEU A 256 12.95 5.31 -6.71
C LEU A 256 11.87 6.16 -6.06
N ASN A 257 12.17 6.72 -4.88
CA ASN A 257 11.23 7.46 -4.07
C ASN A 257 10.91 8.81 -4.72
N LEU A 258 9.63 9.22 -4.71
CA LEU A 258 9.25 10.53 -5.23
C LEU A 258 9.76 11.66 -4.30
N PRO A 259 10.17 12.82 -4.85
CA PRO A 259 10.61 13.96 -4.04
C PRO A 259 9.47 14.58 -3.23
N LYS A 260 8.24 14.45 -3.74
CA LYS A 260 7.02 15.02 -3.17
C LYS A 260 5.87 14.05 -3.28
N ARG A 261 4.99 14.12 -2.30
CA ARG A 261 3.74 13.35 -2.28
C ARG A 261 2.82 13.78 -3.44
N PRO A 262 2.41 12.86 -4.34
CA PRO A 262 1.64 13.21 -5.52
C PRO A 262 0.24 13.71 -5.15
N GLN A 263 -0.13 14.90 -5.62
CA GLN A 263 -1.51 15.37 -5.49
C GLN A 263 -2.33 14.77 -6.63
N TRP A 264 -3.02 13.67 -6.36
CA TRP A 264 -3.77 12.94 -7.37
C TRP A 264 -4.88 13.81 -7.97
N GLU A 265 -4.93 13.81 -9.31
CA GLU A 265 -6.04 14.36 -10.07
C GLU A 265 -7.03 13.22 -10.31
N VAL A 266 -8.30 13.48 -10.00
CA VAL A 266 -9.41 12.58 -10.34
C VAL A 266 -10.26 13.23 -11.42
N ASP A 267 -10.94 12.42 -12.24
CA ASP A 267 -11.67 12.86 -13.43
C ASP A 267 -12.68 14.00 -13.20
N SER A 268 -13.14 14.19 -11.96
CA SER A 268 -13.96 15.36 -11.58
C SER A 268 -13.22 16.71 -11.61
N GLY A 269 -11.94 16.76 -12.03
CA GLY A 269 -11.07 17.95 -11.98
C GLY A 269 -10.64 18.35 -10.56
N GLY A 270 -11.14 17.65 -9.53
CA GLY A 270 -10.75 17.84 -8.15
C GLY A 270 -9.35 17.29 -7.89
N LYS A 271 -8.54 18.04 -7.14
CA LYS A 271 -7.30 17.54 -6.56
C LYS A 271 -7.59 16.91 -5.21
N ILE A 272 -7.16 15.66 -5.03
CA ILE A 272 -7.30 14.97 -3.76
C ILE A 272 -6.02 15.18 -2.94
N LYS A 273 -6.13 16.00 -1.88
CA LYS A 273 -5.02 16.29 -0.95
C LYS A 273 -4.77 15.19 0.09
N SER A 274 -5.33 14.00 -0.09
CA SER A 274 -5.20 12.93 0.90
C SER A 274 -4.26 11.85 0.38
N ASN A 275 -2.99 11.96 0.75
CA ASN A 275 -2.08 10.84 0.70
C ASN A 275 -1.27 10.79 1.99
N VAL A 276 -1.79 10.01 2.95
CA VAL A 276 -1.01 9.50 4.09
C VAL A 276 0.14 8.60 3.60
N TRP A 277 0.14 8.23 2.32
CA TRP A 277 1.04 7.25 1.72
C TRP A 277 2.12 7.92 0.89
N ASP A 278 3.35 7.48 1.11
CA ASP A 278 4.50 7.78 0.27
C ASP A 278 4.54 6.82 -0.92
N TYR A 279 5.03 7.30 -2.06
CA TYR A 279 5.05 6.56 -3.34
C TYR A 279 6.47 6.50 -3.90
N ALA A 280 6.72 5.45 -4.68
CA ALA A 280 7.97 5.23 -5.39
C ALA A 280 7.70 4.56 -6.74
N TRP A 281 8.61 4.76 -7.68
CA TRP A 281 8.69 3.94 -8.89
C TRP A 281 9.43 2.64 -8.57
N PHE A 282 8.80 1.52 -8.85
CA PHE A 282 9.43 0.20 -8.82
C PHE A 282 9.82 -0.15 -10.24
N VAL A 283 11.13 -0.30 -10.47
CA VAL A 283 11.70 -0.53 -11.79
C VAL A 283 12.23 -1.95 -11.84
N PHE A 284 11.68 -2.74 -12.75
CA PHE A 284 12.15 -4.09 -13.04
C PHE A 284 12.97 -4.05 -14.32
N LEU A 285 14.17 -4.61 -14.29
CA LEU A 285 15.03 -4.72 -15.45
C LEU A 285 15.13 -6.18 -15.90
N PRO A 286 15.13 -6.45 -17.22
CA PRO A 286 15.33 -7.80 -17.75
C PRO A 286 16.63 -8.40 -17.20
N ASN A 287 16.57 -9.66 -16.80
CA ASN A 287 17.72 -10.44 -16.31
C ASN A 287 18.45 -9.82 -15.10
N HIS A 288 17.84 -8.89 -14.35
CA HIS A 288 18.45 -8.38 -13.13
C HIS A 288 18.45 -9.45 -12.03
N ASP A 289 19.65 -9.83 -11.60
CA ASP A 289 19.91 -10.81 -10.53
C ASP A 289 20.55 -10.18 -9.28
N GLY A 290 20.85 -8.88 -9.35
CA GLY A 290 21.44 -8.09 -8.28
C GLY A 290 20.46 -7.75 -7.15
N ARG A 291 20.99 -7.03 -6.15
CA ARG A 291 20.15 -6.45 -5.09
C ARG A 291 19.45 -5.20 -5.64
N PRO A 292 18.15 -5.00 -5.35
CA PRO A 292 17.48 -3.74 -5.66
C PRO A 292 18.22 -2.56 -5.02
N GLN A 293 18.39 -1.49 -5.79
CA GLN A 293 18.91 -0.22 -5.31
C GLN A 293 17.76 0.71 -4.95
N MET A 294 17.95 1.54 -3.93
CA MET A 294 16.99 2.57 -3.54
C MET A 294 17.63 3.93 -3.73
N ASP A 295 16.87 4.87 -4.27
CA ASP A 295 17.30 6.26 -4.41
C ASP A 295 16.11 7.23 -4.27
N TRP A 296 16.38 8.52 -4.22
CA TRP A 296 15.39 9.60 -4.22
C TRP A 296 15.47 10.35 -5.52
N LEU A 297 14.34 10.41 -6.22
CA LEU A 297 14.20 11.28 -7.38
C LEU A 297 14.19 12.74 -6.90
N SER A 298 14.78 13.63 -7.70
CA SER A 298 14.75 15.07 -7.48
C SER A 298 13.94 15.75 -8.59
N ASP A 299 13.45 16.97 -8.34
CA ASP A 299 12.77 17.78 -9.36
C ASP A 299 13.75 18.32 -10.44
N GLY A 300 15.02 17.88 -10.43
CA GLY A 300 16.15 18.55 -11.07
C GLY A 300 16.74 19.64 -10.15
N ASP A 301 18.03 19.92 -10.33
CA ASP A 301 18.68 21.15 -9.83
C ASP A 301 18.42 22.32 -10.80
#